data_AF-A0A1Y2A6M2-F1
#
_entry.id   AF-A0A1Y2A6M2-F1
#
_cell.length_a   1.000
_cell.length_b   1.000
_cell.length_c   1.000
_cell.angle_alpha   90.00
_cell.angle_beta   90.00
_cell.angle_gamma   90.00
#
_symmetry.space_group_name_H-M   'P 1'
#
loop_
_entity.id
_entity.type
_entity.pdbx_description
1 polymer ?
#
loop_
_entity_poly.entity_id
_entity_poly.type
_entity_poly.pdbx_seq_one_letter_code
_entity_poly.pdbx_strand_id
1 'polypeptide(L)'
;MRSSILLSALAIGAIASPLLDKRYYITEVDLEIKTVTVYVTPGAPEPTAAAVPSYGQRHRHSHSKAPVPAPSSKAAPKPSSVYTPPPAYTPPPTPIASPVQSSKAPASSAPAYNGAHKSGPIQATFSSGPDYQAMVLYHHNAVRANHGAAPLVWDSAVESAAAWSANKCEFKHQFESDGLNMGQNIFATSGNSFNVSGGIIESWYKGELPKMQGYWGVKDLNGMPDVFEGVGHLTAMVWKKTTKVGCASVNCANNPNKDGTIAAMNMFTVCNYQEPGNVQDQYAENVQAPISMSNLPKWDD
;
A
#
# COMPACT_ATOMS: atom_id res chain seq x y z
N MET A 1 -16.42 -8.86 -66.23
CA MET A 1 -17.07 -9.09 -64.92
C MET A 1 -16.13 -8.61 -63.83
N ARG A 2 -16.59 -7.62 -63.03
CA ARG A 2 -16.20 -7.28 -61.63
C ARG A 2 -14.70 -7.07 -61.35
N SER A 3 -14.17 -5.84 -61.32
CA SER A 3 -14.25 -4.83 -60.24
C SER A 3 -13.06 -4.86 -59.27
N SER A 4 -12.22 -3.83 -59.41
CA SER A 4 -11.62 -2.98 -58.36
C SER A 4 -10.96 -3.64 -57.14
N ILE A 5 -9.62 -3.65 -57.11
CA ILE A 5 -8.83 -3.75 -55.87
C ILE A 5 -8.20 -2.39 -55.59
N LEU A 6 -8.60 -1.83 -54.46
CA LEU A 6 -8.22 -0.51 -53.95
C LEU A 6 -6.75 -0.48 -53.51
N LEU A 7 -6.04 0.58 -53.90
CA LEU A 7 -4.85 1.07 -53.21
C LEU A 7 -5.20 1.46 -51.78
N SER A 8 -4.36 1.06 -50.82
CA SER A 8 -4.15 1.86 -49.61
C SER A 8 -2.68 1.79 -49.20
N ALA A 9 -2.02 2.94 -49.32
CA ALA A 9 -0.74 3.26 -48.72
C ALA A 9 -1.00 4.13 -47.50
N LEU A 10 -0.46 3.79 -46.33
CA LEU A 10 -0.26 4.69 -45.19
C LEU A 10 0.77 4.00 -44.28
N ALA A 11 2.04 4.43 -44.32
CA ALA A 11 2.59 5.58 -43.61
C ALA A 11 2.79 5.31 -42.10
N ILE A 12 4.07 5.27 -41.74
CA ILE A 12 4.63 5.23 -40.38
C ILE A 12 4.12 6.46 -39.61
N GLY A 13 3.53 6.24 -38.44
CA GLY A 13 3.07 7.30 -37.55
C GLY A 13 3.28 6.90 -36.10
N ALA A 14 4.36 7.40 -35.50
CA ALA A 14 4.48 7.49 -34.05
C ALA A 14 3.40 8.45 -33.54
N ILE A 15 2.54 8.00 -32.63
CA ILE A 15 1.69 8.89 -31.84
C ILE A 15 1.72 8.39 -30.40
N ALA A 16 2.04 9.32 -29.53
CA ALA A 16 2.32 9.17 -28.12
C ALA A 16 1.18 8.47 -27.36
N SER A 17 1.56 7.68 -26.36
CA SER A 17 0.70 7.35 -25.23
C SER A 17 0.05 8.64 -24.71
N PRO A 18 -1.28 8.72 -24.55
CA PRO A 18 -1.85 9.85 -23.85
C PRO A 18 -1.34 9.78 -22.40
N LEU A 19 -0.52 10.77 -22.02
CA LEU A 19 -0.34 11.15 -20.64
C LEU A 19 -1.75 11.40 -20.08
N LEU A 20 -2.28 10.41 -19.37
CA LEU A 20 -3.38 10.61 -18.46
C LEU A 20 -2.82 11.46 -17.31
N ASP A 21 -2.78 12.77 -17.51
CA ASP A 21 -2.75 13.71 -16.40
C ASP A 21 -3.92 13.32 -15.51
N LYS A 22 -3.60 12.77 -14.32
CA LYS A 22 -4.56 12.55 -13.25
C LYS A 22 -5.24 13.89 -13.00
N ARG A 23 -6.46 14.07 -13.53
CA ARG A 23 -7.34 15.13 -13.07
C ARG A 23 -7.77 14.73 -11.67
N TYR A 24 -7.05 15.21 -10.67
CA TYR A 24 -7.61 15.28 -9.34
C TYR A 24 -8.71 16.34 -9.39
N TYR A 25 -9.94 15.97 -9.01
CA TYR A 25 -11.02 16.92 -8.85
C TYR A 25 -10.91 17.48 -7.43
N ILE A 26 -10.53 18.76 -7.29
CA ILE A 26 -10.78 19.47 -6.04
C ILE A 26 -12.27 19.83 -6.06
N THR A 27 -13.03 19.27 -5.12
CA THR A 27 -14.38 19.75 -4.84
C THR A 27 -14.24 20.73 -3.68
N GLU A 28 -14.18 22.03 -3.98
CA GLU A 28 -14.34 23.05 -2.94
C GLU A 28 -15.84 23.09 -2.59
N VAL A 29 -16.17 22.71 -1.35
CA VAL A 29 -17.53 22.77 -0.82
C VAL A 29 -17.58 23.94 0.15
N ASP A 30 -18.10 25.08 -0.30
CA ASP A 30 -18.40 26.21 0.59
C ASP A 30 -19.66 25.89 1.39
N LEU A 31 -19.48 25.51 2.66
CA LEU A 31 -20.57 25.25 3.61
C LEU A 31 -20.85 26.50 4.45
N GLU A 32 -21.95 27.20 4.15
CA GLU A 32 -22.46 28.26 5.01
C GLU A 32 -23.47 27.68 6.01
N ILE A 33 -23.02 27.39 7.24
CA ILE A 33 -23.89 26.86 8.31
C ILE A 33 -24.45 28.04 9.12
N LYS A 34 -25.73 28.36 8.93
CA LYS A 34 -26.46 29.32 9.78
C LYS A 34 -27.14 28.60 10.93
N THR A 35 -26.64 28.84 12.15
CA THR A 35 -27.25 28.33 13.38
C THR A 35 -28.16 29.40 13.97
N VAL A 36 -29.46 29.12 14.11
CA VAL A 36 -30.43 30.00 14.77
C VAL A 36 -30.73 29.43 16.15
N THR A 37 -30.39 30.18 17.21
CA THR A 37 -30.73 29.81 18.60
C THR A 37 -31.97 30.58 19.02
N VAL A 38 -33.04 29.87 19.42
CA VAL A 38 -34.27 30.47 19.94
C VAL A 38 -34.39 30.15 21.43
N TYR A 39 -34.51 31.16 22.26
CA TYR A 39 -34.78 31.00 23.69
C TYR A 39 -36.29 30.98 23.92
N VAL A 40 -36.81 29.92 24.56
CA VAL A 40 -38.24 29.78 24.87
C VAL A 40 -38.44 29.96 26.38
N THR A 41 -39.33 30.87 26.77
CA THR A 41 -39.70 31.09 28.17
C THR A 41 -40.72 30.04 28.62
N PRO A 42 -40.57 29.43 29.82
CA PRO A 42 -41.53 28.43 30.31
C PRO A 42 -42.96 28.98 30.38
N GLY A 43 -43.89 28.35 29.65
CA GLY A 43 -45.31 28.71 29.63
C GLY A 43 -45.79 29.50 28.40
N ALA A 44 -44.92 29.84 27.46
CA ALA A 44 -45.32 30.40 26.17
C ALA A 44 -45.79 29.29 25.19
N PRO A 45 -46.78 29.56 24.31
CA PRO A 45 -47.20 28.59 23.28
C PRO A 45 -46.03 28.25 22.35
N GLU A 46 -45.99 27.00 21.90
CA GLU A 46 -44.90 26.44 21.09
C GLU A 46 -44.71 27.24 19.78
N PRO A 47 -43.47 27.64 19.43
CA PRO A 47 -43.25 28.41 18.21
C PRO A 47 -43.49 27.52 16.98
N THR A 48 -44.43 27.90 16.13
CA THR A 48 -44.64 27.26 14.83
C THR A 48 -43.37 27.35 14.00
N ALA A 49 -42.83 26.20 13.58
CA ALA A 49 -41.62 26.12 12.77
C ALA A 49 -41.74 26.99 11.52
N ALA A 50 -40.81 27.94 11.35
CA ALA A 50 -40.72 28.74 10.14
C ALA A 50 -40.37 27.82 8.95
N ALA A 51 -41.06 28.03 7.83
CA ALA A 51 -40.88 27.23 6.61
C ALA A 51 -39.42 27.29 6.13
N VAL A 52 -38.83 26.11 5.91
CA VAL A 52 -37.49 25.96 5.34
C VAL A 52 -37.52 26.49 3.90
N PRO A 53 -36.63 27.41 3.49
CA PRO A 53 -36.60 27.87 2.12
C PRO A 53 -36.18 26.72 1.18
N SER A 54 -37.03 26.43 0.20
CA SER A 54 -36.74 25.54 -0.92
C SER A 54 -35.61 26.13 -1.75
N TYR A 55 -34.43 25.49 -1.75
CA TYR A 55 -33.36 25.87 -2.68
C TYR A 55 -33.68 25.40 -4.10
N GLY A 56 -34.05 26.37 -4.93
CA GLY A 56 -34.27 26.24 -6.36
C GLY A 56 -32.97 26.06 -7.16
N GLN A 57 -33.18 25.80 -8.45
CA GLN A 57 -32.25 25.37 -9.48
C GLN A 57 -30.87 26.05 -9.54
N ARG A 58 -29.90 25.28 -10.01
CA ARG A 58 -28.55 25.69 -10.42
C ARG A 58 -28.61 26.90 -11.37
N HIS A 59 -28.11 28.04 -10.92
CA HIS A 59 -27.68 29.12 -11.79
C HIS A 59 -26.19 28.94 -12.13
N ARG A 60 -25.89 28.77 -13.42
CA ARG A 60 -24.54 28.97 -13.96
C ARG A 60 -24.25 30.47 -13.97
N HIS A 61 -23.41 30.95 -13.05
CA HIS A 61 -22.83 32.27 -13.17
C HIS A 61 -21.55 32.19 -14.01
N SER A 62 -21.63 32.78 -15.21
CA SER A 62 -20.46 33.13 -16.02
C SER A 62 -19.83 34.38 -15.40
N HIS A 63 -18.67 34.24 -14.76
CA HIS A 63 -17.87 35.39 -14.34
C HIS A 63 -16.81 35.68 -15.40
N SER A 64 -17.08 36.71 -16.20
CA SER A 64 -16.07 37.41 -17.00
C SER A 64 -15.13 38.14 -16.05
N LYS A 65 -13.86 37.72 -15.95
CA LYS A 65 -12.82 38.49 -15.26
C LYS A 65 -12.17 39.45 -16.25
N ALA A 66 -12.38 40.75 -16.03
CA ALA A 66 -11.55 41.80 -16.61
C ALA A 66 -10.11 41.71 -16.04
N PRO A 67 -9.05 42.04 -16.81
CA PRO A 67 -7.68 42.00 -16.32
C PRO A 67 -7.41 43.18 -15.38
N VAL A 68 -6.82 42.89 -14.22
CA VAL A 68 -6.28 43.89 -13.29
C VAL A 68 -4.93 44.39 -13.83
N PRO A 69 -4.59 45.69 -13.76
CA PRO A 69 -3.31 46.21 -14.24
C PRO A 69 -2.13 45.67 -13.42
N ALA A 70 -1.04 45.33 -14.11
CA ALA A 70 0.19 44.83 -13.49
C ALA A 70 0.87 45.90 -12.60
N PRO A 71 1.39 45.54 -11.42
CA PRO A 71 2.20 46.46 -10.61
C PRO A 71 3.57 46.70 -11.25
N SER A 72 3.92 47.97 -11.38
CA SER A 72 5.26 48.44 -11.76
C SER A 72 6.25 48.18 -10.63
N SER A 73 7.25 47.34 -10.86
CA SER A 73 8.39 47.17 -9.95
C SER A 73 9.64 47.78 -10.58
N LYS A 74 10.26 48.72 -9.87
CA LYS A 74 11.60 49.22 -10.18
C LYS A 74 12.61 48.11 -9.92
N ALA A 75 13.58 47.94 -10.82
CA ALA A 75 14.68 46.99 -10.67
C ALA A 75 15.52 47.31 -9.42
N ALA A 76 15.76 46.30 -8.59
CA ALA A 76 16.69 46.38 -7.47
C ALA A 76 18.15 46.41 -7.96
N PRO A 77 19.08 47.09 -7.27
CA PRO A 77 20.47 47.15 -7.66
C PRO A 77 21.16 45.77 -7.58
N LYS A 78 21.97 45.47 -8.58
CA LYS A 78 22.73 44.23 -8.77
C LYS A 78 23.82 44.09 -7.69
N PRO A 79 23.85 43.02 -6.88
CA PRO A 79 24.98 42.77 -6.00
C PRO A 79 26.20 42.28 -6.81
N SER A 80 27.34 42.92 -6.62
CA SER A 80 28.65 42.39 -7.04
C SER A 80 29.03 41.27 -6.07
N SER A 81 29.05 40.02 -6.55
CA SER A 81 29.72 38.91 -5.86
C SER A 81 31.11 38.73 -6.44
N VAL A 82 32.13 38.95 -5.61
CA VAL A 82 33.48 38.48 -5.90
C VAL A 82 33.49 37.00 -5.56
N TYR A 83 33.56 36.14 -6.58
CA TYR A 83 33.70 34.71 -6.40
C TYR A 83 35.13 34.40 -5.95
N THR A 84 35.27 33.90 -4.72
CA THR A 84 36.51 33.27 -4.24
C THR A 84 36.30 31.76 -4.35
N PRO A 85 37.10 31.03 -5.15
CA PRO A 85 36.99 29.58 -5.23
C PRO A 85 37.39 28.95 -3.87
N PRO A 86 36.68 27.91 -3.41
CA PRO A 86 37.09 27.17 -2.22
C PRO A 86 38.44 26.46 -2.45
N PRO A 87 39.23 26.23 -1.38
CA PRO A 87 40.48 25.49 -1.48
C PRO A 87 40.24 24.09 -2.03
N ALA A 88 41.16 23.62 -2.87
CA ALA A 88 41.10 22.31 -3.51
C ALA A 88 40.97 21.20 -2.46
N TYR A 89 39.88 20.43 -2.56
CA TYR A 89 39.63 19.28 -1.71
C TYR A 89 40.62 18.17 -2.08
N THR A 90 41.51 17.82 -1.16
CA THR A 90 42.31 16.60 -1.25
C THR A 90 41.48 15.47 -0.63
N PRO A 91 41.14 14.40 -1.38
CA PRO A 91 40.46 13.27 -0.78
C PRO A 91 41.38 12.63 0.27
N PRO A 92 40.84 12.19 1.42
CA PRO A 92 41.63 11.44 2.40
C PRO A 92 42.16 10.14 1.76
N PRO A 93 43.33 9.64 2.19
CA PRO A 93 43.88 8.41 1.66
C PRO A 93 42.89 7.27 1.87
N THR A 94 42.66 6.50 0.81
CA THR A 94 41.87 5.28 0.81
C THR A 94 42.39 4.36 1.92
N PRO A 95 41.55 3.92 2.87
CA PRO A 95 41.95 2.88 3.80
C PRO A 95 42.27 1.64 2.97
N ILE A 96 43.51 1.14 3.08
CA ILE A 96 43.89 -0.16 2.53
C ILE A 96 43.02 -1.18 3.26
N ALA A 97 42.05 -1.74 2.56
CA ALA A 97 41.22 -2.82 3.07
C ALA A 97 42.14 -3.99 3.44
N SER A 98 42.26 -4.25 4.74
CA SER A 98 42.76 -5.55 5.22
C SER A 98 41.78 -6.61 4.70
N PRO A 99 42.26 -7.80 4.27
CA PRO A 99 41.39 -8.84 3.77
C PRO A 99 40.47 -9.29 4.91
N VAL A 100 39.20 -8.86 4.86
CA VAL A 100 38.16 -9.40 5.74
C VAL A 100 37.95 -10.83 5.29
N GLN A 101 38.38 -11.77 6.13
CA GLN A 101 38.07 -13.18 5.98
C GLN A 101 36.55 -13.31 5.83
N SER A 102 36.12 -13.83 4.68
CA SER A 102 34.73 -14.17 4.41
C SER A 102 34.29 -15.23 5.41
N SER A 103 33.77 -14.79 6.55
CA SER A 103 32.99 -15.66 7.42
C SER A 103 31.67 -15.87 6.72
N LYS A 104 31.51 -17.07 6.18
CA LYS A 104 30.27 -17.57 5.61
C LYS A 104 29.12 -17.22 6.56
N ALA A 105 28.12 -16.50 6.05
CA ALA A 105 26.89 -16.21 6.79
C ALA A 105 26.34 -17.51 7.41
N PRO A 106 25.86 -17.50 8.67
CA PRO A 106 25.25 -18.67 9.25
C PRO A 106 24.13 -19.14 8.33
N ALA A 107 24.22 -20.39 7.87
CA ALA A 107 23.12 -21.01 7.15
C ALA A 107 21.92 -21.02 8.10
N SER A 108 20.85 -20.32 7.72
CA SER A 108 19.58 -20.34 8.43
C SER A 108 19.08 -21.78 8.47
N SER A 109 19.18 -22.42 9.64
CA SER A 109 18.75 -23.79 9.91
C SER A 109 17.24 -23.90 10.16
N ALA A 110 16.45 -22.97 9.62
CA ALA A 110 15.00 -23.13 9.62
C ALA A 110 14.66 -24.30 8.71
N PRO A 111 13.94 -25.32 9.18
CA PRO A 111 13.53 -26.42 8.34
C PRO A 111 12.69 -25.84 7.19
N ALA A 112 13.11 -26.11 5.95
CA ALA A 112 12.24 -25.97 4.80
C ALA A 112 10.96 -26.74 5.13
N TYR A 113 9.81 -26.07 5.07
CA TYR A 113 8.51 -26.67 5.34
C TYR A 113 8.40 -28.01 4.58
N ASN A 114 8.15 -29.11 5.31
CA ASN A 114 8.25 -30.47 4.80
C ASN A 114 7.01 -30.96 4.03
N GLY A 115 5.95 -30.14 3.95
CA GLY A 115 4.79 -30.44 3.11
C GLY A 115 5.09 -30.08 1.67
N ALA A 116 4.72 -30.95 0.72
CA ALA A 116 4.85 -30.68 -0.70
C ALA A 116 3.92 -29.53 -1.08
N HIS A 117 4.46 -28.30 -1.10
CA HIS A 117 3.79 -27.13 -1.66
C HIS A 117 3.21 -27.48 -3.05
N LYS A 118 1.92 -27.19 -3.25
CA LYS A 118 1.22 -27.48 -4.50
C LYS A 118 1.26 -26.24 -5.38
N SER A 119 1.90 -26.33 -6.54
CA SER A 119 1.95 -25.24 -7.51
C SER A 119 0.70 -25.15 -8.38
N GLY A 120 0.53 -24.01 -9.04
CA GLY A 120 -0.52 -23.78 -10.04
C GLY A 120 -1.84 -23.24 -9.48
N PRO A 121 -2.88 -23.15 -10.34
CA PRO A 121 -4.12 -22.45 -10.01
C PRO A 121 -4.90 -23.00 -8.82
N ILE A 122 -4.65 -24.25 -8.42
CA ILE A 122 -5.32 -24.87 -7.27
C ILE A 122 -5.08 -24.11 -5.96
N GLN A 123 -3.94 -23.42 -5.84
CA GLN A 123 -3.61 -22.61 -4.67
C GLN A 123 -4.66 -21.55 -4.35
N ALA A 124 -5.30 -20.99 -5.37
CA ALA A 124 -6.29 -19.94 -5.18
C ALA A 124 -7.55 -20.42 -4.43
N THR A 125 -7.72 -21.75 -4.31
CA THR A 125 -8.86 -22.38 -3.65
C THR A 125 -8.60 -22.75 -2.18
N PHE A 126 -7.34 -22.80 -1.75
CA PHE A 126 -7.02 -23.14 -0.38
C PHE A 126 -7.39 -21.99 0.57
N SER A 127 -8.00 -22.34 1.69
CA SER A 127 -8.41 -21.40 2.74
C SER A 127 -7.97 -21.78 4.14
N SER A 128 -7.56 -23.04 4.34
CA SER A 128 -7.16 -23.60 5.62
C SER A 128 -6.41 -24.92 5.44
N GLY A 129 -5.82 -25.40 6.53
CA GLY A 129 -5.16 -26.70 6.57
C GLY A 129 -3.74 -26.72 5.98
N PRO A 130 -3.09 -27.89 5.93
CA PRO A 130 -1.66 -27.98 5.65
C PRO A 130 -1.25 -27.46 4.26
N ASP A 131 -2.09 -27.63 3.23
CA ASP A 131 -1.79 -27.12 1.88
C ASP A 131 -1.85 -25.59 1.83
N TYR A 132 -2.78 -24.97 2.57
CA TYR A 132 -2.86 -23.51 2.72
C TYR A 132 -1.64 -22.96 3.43
N GLN A 133 -1.28 -23.57 4.57
CA GLN A 133 -0.12 -23.17 5.38
C GLN A 133 1.18 -23.29 4.57
N ALA A 134 1.34 -24.39 3.82
CA ALA A 134 2.46 -24.63 2.92
C ALA A 134 2.62 -23.50 1.90
N MET A 135 1.53 -23.19 1.21
CA MET A 135 1.48 -22.18 0.15
C MET A 135 1.78 -20.78 0.69
N VAL A 136 1.19 -20.41 1.84
CA VAL A 136 1.44 -19.10 2.46
C VAL A 136 2.91 -18.98 2.84
N LEU A 137 3.49 -19.99 3.50
CA LEU A 137 4.90 -19.99 3.87
C LEU A 137 5.81 -19.95 2.66
N TYR A 138 5.50 -20.73 1.61
CA TYR A 138 6.28 -20.76 0.38
C TYR A 138 6.41 -19.36 -0.23
N HIS A 139 5.28 -18.67 -0.45
CA HIS A 139 5.27 -17.35 -1.08
C HIS A 139 5.94 -16.28 -0.21
N HIS A 140 5.69 -16.26 1.11
CA HIS A 140 6.40 -15.36 2.02
C HIS A 140 7.91 -15.59 1.99
N ASN A 141 8.33 -16.85 2.07
CA ASN A 141 9.75 -17.20 2.19
C ASN A 141 10.50 -17.02 0.86
N ALA A 142 9.85 -17.19 -0.29
CA ALA A 142 10.40 -16.84 -1.58
C ALA A 142 10.71 -15.33 -1.68
N VAL A 143 9.76 -14.49 -1.23
CA VAL A 143 9.96 -13.04 -1.16
C VAL A 143 11.08 -12.68 -0.17
N ARG A 144 11.04 -13.23 1.05
CA ARG A 144 12.04 -12.94 2.09
C ARG A 144 13.45 -13.33 1.70
N ALA A 145 13.63 -14.46 1.00
CA ALA A 145 14.91 -14.88 0.47
C ALA A 145 15.51 -13.82 -0.47
N ASN A 146 14.69 -13.19 -1.32
CA ASN A 146 15.12 -12.12 -2.20
C ASN A 146 15.50 -10.82 -1.45
N HIS A 147 15.17 -10.69 -0.17
CA HIS A 147 15.51 -9.53 0.68
C HIS A 147 16.54 -9.86 1.77
N GLY A 148 17.11 -11.07 1.75
CA GLY A 148 18.06 -11.51 2.79
C GLY A 148 17.44 -11.59 4.18
N ALA A 149 16.14 -11.85 4.28
CA ALA A 149 15.44 -12.11 5.53
C ALA A 149 15.31 -13.62 5.76
N ALA A 150 15.47 -14.06 7.02
CA ALA A 150 15.34 -15.47 7.38
C ALA A 150 13.90 -15.96 7.12
N PRO A 151 13.68 -17.21 6.71
CA PRO A 151 12.33 -17.71 6.45
C PRO A 151 11.47 -17.68 7.72
N LEU A 152 10.19 -17.36 7.54
CA LEU A 152 9.15 -17.46 8.57
C LEU A 152 8.78 -18.93 8.81
N VAL A 153 8.28 -19.19 10.02
CA VAL A 153 7.61 -20.44 10.38
C VAL A 153 6.13 -20.17 10.68
N TRP A 154 5.28 -21.19 10.49
CA TRP A 154 3.87 -21.09 10.84
C TRP A 154 3.68 -21.14 12.36
N ASP A 155 2.77 -20.34 12.89
CA ASP A 155 2.39 -20.38 14.31
C ASP A 155 0.86 -20.38 14.45
N SER A 156 0.32 -21.42 15.09
CA SER A 156 -1.12 -21.62 15.22
C SER A 156 -1.80 -20.59 16.14
N ALA A 157 -1.09 -19.98 17.09
CA ALA A 157 -1.67 -18.90 17.90
C ALA A 157 -1.78 -17.61 17.07
N VAL A 158 -0.79 -17.34 16.21
CA VAL A 158 -0.83 -16.23 15.24
C VAL A 158 -1.96 -16.42 14.22
N GLU A 159 -2.16 -17.64 13.71
CA GLU A 159 -3.27 -18.01 12.84
C GLU A 159 -4.63 -17.81 13.54
N SER A 160 -4.75 -18.25 14.80
CA SER A 160 -5.98 -18.10 15.58
C SER A 160 -6.36 -16.62 15.76
N ALA A 161 -5.38 -15.76 16.06
CA ALA A 161 -5.59 -14.32 16.14
C ALA A 161 -5.97 -13.70 14.78
N ALA A 162 -5.40 -14.20 13.67
CA ALA A 162 -5.78 -13.76 12.33
C ALA A 162 -7.23 -14.17 12.02
N ALA A 163 -7.63 -15.39 12.39
CA ALA A 163 -8.99 -15.89 12.23
C ALA A 163 -10.01 -15.07 13.02
N TRP A 164 -9.67 -14.63 14.24
CA TRP A 164 -10.53 -13.75 15.02
C TRP A 164 -10.88 -12.45 14.26
N SER A 165 -9.89 -11.83 13.62
CA SER A 165 -10.08 -10.61 12.81
C SER A 165 -10.84 -10.93 11.51
N ALA A 166 -10.41 -11.97 10.79
CA ALA A 166 -10.99 -12.36 9.51
C ALA A 166 -12.49 -12.65 9.62
N ASN A 167 -12.92 -13.40 10.65
CA ASN A 167 -14.32 -13.78 10.86
C ASN A 167 -15.27 -12.59 11.14
N LYS A 168 -14.73 -11.41 11.42
CA LYS A 168 -15.53 -10.19 11.52
C LYS A 168 -15.94 -9.64 10.17
N CYS A 169 -15.31 -10.04 9.06
CA CYS A 169 -15.70 -9.60 7.72
C CYS A 169 -15.76 -8.07 7.58
N GLU A 170 -14.81 -7.37 8.20
CA GLU A 170 -14.64 -5.91 8.16
C GLU A 170 -13.25 -5.62 7.59
N PHE A 171 -13.17 -4.82 6.51
CA PHE A 171 -11.89 -4.50 5.86
C PHE A 171 -11.14 -3.41 6.65
N LYS A 172 -10.67 -3.76 7.84
CA LYS A 172 -9.89 -2.88 8.72
C LYS A 172 -8.88 -3.68 9.52
N HIS A 173 -7.81 -3.00 9.91
CA HIS A 173 -6.88 -3.56 10.87
C HIS A 173 -7.52 -3.66 12.25
N GLN A 174 -7.49 -4.86 12.83
CA GLN A 174 -8.01 -5.09 14.17
C GLN A 174 -7.36 -6.33 14.80
N PHE A 175 -7.20 -6.25 16.11
CA PHE A 175 -6.57 -7.26 16.94
C PHE A 175 -7.48 -7.58 18.11
N GLU A 176 -7.44 -8.83 18.55
CA GLU A 176 -8.05 -9.20 19.81
C GLU A 176 -7.31 -8.47 20.95
N SER A 177 -8.05 -8.10 22.00
CA SER A 177 -7.57 -7.25 23.09
C SER A 177 -6.43 -7.85 23.94
N ASP A 178 -6.03 -9.08 23.65
CA ASP A 178 -5.15 -9.96 24.42
C ASP A 178 -3.67 -9.94 23.99
N GLY A 179 -3.19 -8.82 23.43
CA GLY A 179 -1.81 -8.40 23.71
C GLY A 179 -0.68 -9.21 23.06
N LEU A 180 -0.95 -9.90 21.95
CA LEU A 180 0.08 -10.71 21.27
C LEU A 180 1.14 -9.89 20.50
N ASN A 181 1.07 -8.56 20.55
CA ASN A 181 1.99 -7.61 19.88
C ASN A 181 2.37 -8.07 18.47
N MET A 182 1.41 -8.00 17.54
CA MET A 182 1.53 -8.54 16.19
C MET A 182 1.42 -7.44 15.13
N GLY A 183 2.11 -7.65 14.01
CA GLY A 183 1.82 -6.94 12.77
C GLY A 183 0.65 -7.62 12.03
N GLN A 184 0.04 -6.92 11.06
CA GLN A 184 -1.06 -7.48 10.28
C GLN A 184 -1.05 -6.96 8.84
N ASN A 185 -1.19 -7.86 7.88
CA ASN A 185 -1.58 -7.55 6.51
C ASN A 185 -3.01 -8.05 6.28
N ILE A 186 -3.79 -7.29 5.51
CA ILE A 186 -5.14 -7.68 5.10
C ILE A 186 -5.28 -7.61 3.59
N PHE A 187 -6.09 -8.49 3.03
CA PHE A 187 -6.36 -8.58 1.59
C PHE A 187 -7.79 -9.04 1.37
N ALA A 188 -8.47 -8.44 0.39
CA ALA A 188 -9.80 -8.85 -0.01
C ALA A 188 -9.90 -8.97 -1.52
N THR A 189 -10.66 -9.96 -1.97
CA THR A 189 -10.96 -10.17 -3.39
C THR A 189 -12.41 -10.59 -3.59
N SER A 190 -12.90 -10.41 -4.81
CA SER A 190 -14.25 -10.78 -5.21
C SER A 190 -14.22 -12.10 -5.99
N GLY A 191 -15.24 -12.92 -5.82
CA GLY A 191 -15.42 -14.17 -6.55
C GLY A 191 -15.37 -15.41 -5.66
N ASN A 192 -15.04 -16.56 -6.23
CA ASN A 192 -15.12 -17.86 -5.54
C ASN A 192 -13.78 -18.37 -5.02
N SER A 193 -12.70 -17.61 -5.21
CA SER A 193 -11.34 -18.01 -4.88
C SER A 193 -10.76 -17.05 -3.84
N PHE A 194 -10.12 -17.58 -2.81
CA PHE A 194 -9.44 -16.78 -1.79
C PHE A 194 -8.20 -16.09 -2.34
N ASN A 195 -7.50 -16.76 -3.27
CA ASN A 195 -6.32 -16.26 -3.99
C ASN A 195 -5.28 -15.57 -3.07
N VAL A 196 -4.97 -16.21 -1.94
CA VAL A 196 -4.01 -15.66 -0.97
C VAL A 196 -2.62 -15.54 -1.56
N SER A 197 -2.18 -16.49 -2.39
CA SER A 197 -0.92 -16.37 -3.14
C SER A 197 -0.88 -15.09 -3.98
N GLY A 198 -1.99 -14.76 -4.65
CA GLY A 198 -2.13 -13.51 -5.39
C GLY A 198 -2.09 -12.28 -4.48
N GLY A 199 -2.71 -12.35 -3.30
CA GLY A 199 -2.58 -11.31 -2.28
C GLY A 199 -1.13 -11.09 -1.85
N ILE A 200 -0.40 -12.16 -1.53
CA ILE A 200 1.00 -12.12 -1.09
C ILE A 200 1.92 -11.59 -2.19
N ILE A 201 1.87 -12.21 -3.37
CA ILE A 201 2.82 -11.96 -4.45
C ILE A 201 2.44 -10.75 -5.29
N GLU A 202 1.19 -10.67 -5.75
CA GLU A 202 0.78 -9.65 -6.72
C GLU A 202 0.34 -8.36 -6.03
N SER A 203 -0.41 -8.44 -4.93
CA SER A 203 -0.90 -7.26 -4.22
C SER A 203 0.16 -6.68 -3.30
N TRP A 204 0.57 -7.41 -2.26
CA TRP A 204 1.45 -6.91 -1.21
C TRP A 204 2.90 -6.76 -1.70
N TYR A 205 3.46 -7.76 -2.38
CA TYR A 205 4.86 -7.67 -2.81
C TYR A 205 5.03 -6.86 -4.10
N LYS A 206 4.61 -7.40 -5.25
CA LYS A 206 4.86 -6.76 -6.56
C LYS A 206 4.10 -5.45 -6.73
N GLY A 207 2.90 -5.32 -6.16
CA GLY A 207 2.09 -4.10 -6.23
C GLY A 207 2.71 -2.92 -5.48
N GLU A 208 3.49 -3.18 -4.43
CA GLU A 208 4.12 -2.15 -3.58
C GLU A 208 5.59 -1.92 -3.93
N LEU A 209 6.27 -2.90 -4.53
CA LEU A 209 7.68 -2.83 -4.89
C LEU A 209 8.09 -1.57 -5.69
N PRO A 210 7.29 -1.06 -6.66
CA PRO A 210 7.60 0.18 -7.36
C PRO A 210 7.60 1.41 -6.46
N LYS A 211 6.68 1.48 -5.47
CA LYS A 211 6.58 2.61 -4.54
C LYS A 211 7.70 2.62 -3.52
N MET A 212 8.27 1.45 -3.24
CA MET A 212 9.41 1.30 -2.34
C MET A 212 10.75 1.73 -2.97
N GLN A 213 10.79 1.95 -4.29
CA GLN A 213 12.00 2.41 -4.98
C GLN A 213 12.44 3.78 -4.45
N GLY A 214 13.72 3.87 -4.04
CA GLY A 214 14.28 5.08 -3.44
C GLY A 214 14.13 5.18 -1.92
N TYR A 215 13.39 4.26 -1.28
CA TYR A 215 13.16 4.24 0.17
C TYR A 215 13.83 3.05 0.89
N TRP A 216 14.59 2.22 0.18
CA TRP A 216 15.35 1.14 0.82
C TRP A 216 16.40 1.70 1.78
N GLY A 217 16.48 1.12 2.98
CA GLY A 217 17.48 1.53 3.98
C GLY A 217 17.19 2.86 4.68
N VAL A 218 16.02 3.48 4.46
CA VAL A 218 15.62 4.66 5.24
C VAL A 218 15.43 4.29 6.70
N LYS A 219 15.65 5.25 7.60
CA LYS A 219 15.49 5.05 9.04
C LYS A 219 14.04 4.82 9.41
N ASP A 220 13.13 5.59 8.81
CA ASP A 220 11.72 5.56 9.16
C ASP A 220 10.83 5.86 7.93
N LEU A 221 9.76 5.09 7.80
CA LEU A 221 8.68 5.32 6.84
C LEU A 221 7.41 5.84 7.52
N ASN A 222 7.28 5.71 8.85
CA ASN A 222 6.09 6.16 9.57
C ASN A 222 5.96 7.69 9.53
N GLY A 223 7.08 8.41 9.46
CA GLY A 223 7.12 9.85 9.17
C GLY A 223 6.75 10.25 7.73
N MET A 224 6.47 9.29 6.83
CA MET A 224 6.13 9.51 5.42
C MET A 224 4.80 8.80 5.07
N PRO A 225 3.66 9.26 5.60
CA PRO A 225 2.37 8.54 5.51
C PRO A 225 1.95 8.22 4.07
N ASP A 226 2.11 9.18 3.14
CA ASP A 226 1.79 8.99 1.72
C ASP A 226 2.60 7.86 1.06
N VAL A 227 3.81 7.60 1.56
CA VAL A 227 4.65 6.49 1.10
C VAL A 227 4.25 5.21 1.80
N PHE A 228 4.12 5.26 3.13
CA PHE A 228 3.84 4.10 3.97
C PHE A 228 2.55 3.37 3.58
N GLU A 229 1.48 4.10 3.28
CA GLU A 229 0.22 3.51 2.78
C GLU A 229 0.40 2.65 1.53
N GLY A 230 1.46 2.90 0.76
CA GLY A 230 1.81 2.16 -0.44
C GLY A 230 2.84 1.06 -0.29
N VAL A 231 3.46 0.89 0.88
CA VAL A 231 4.57 -0.07 1.10
C VAL A 231 4.48 -0.85 2.41
N GLY A 232 3.47 -0.58 3.24
CA GLY A 232 3.30 -1.18 4.56
C GLY A 232 3.18 -2.70 4.54
N HIS A 233 2.53 -3.27 3.52
CA HIS A 233 2.37 -4.72 3.45
C HIS A 233 3.68 -5.42 3.08
N LEU A 234 4.39 -4.87 2.09
CA LEU A 234 5.70 -5.35 1.66
C LEU A 234 6.70 -5.32 2.81
N THR A 235 6.78 -4.16 3.47
CA THR A 235 7.75 -3.93 4.57
C THR A 235 7.50 -4.87 5.74
N ALA A 236 6.24 -5.17 6.07
CA ALA A 236 5.90 -6.20 7.06
C ALA A 236 6.34 -7.60 6.63
N MET A 237 6.12 -7.98 5.36
CA MET A 237 6.50 -9.31 4.85
C MET A 237 8.01 -9.56 4.91
N VAL A 238 8.82 -8.55 4.55
CA VAL A 238 10.29 -8.68 4.48
C VAL A 238 11.00 -8.31 5.78
N TRP A 239 10.26 -7.94 6.82
CA TRP A 239 10.83 -7.50 8.10
C TRP A 239 11.71 -8.59 8.72
N LYS A 240 13.01 -8.33 8.84
CA LYS A 240 13.98 -9.36 9.28
C LYS A 240 13.74 -9.90 10.68
N LYS A 241 13.32 -9.05 11.63
CA LYS A 241 13.03 -9.48 13.01
C LYS A 241 11.77 -10.33 13.10
N THR A 242 10.82 -10.21 12.18
CA THR A 242 9.61 -11.06 12.19
C THR A 242 10.01 -12.51 11.91
N THR A 243 9.59 -13.42 12.80
CA THR A 243 9.97 -14.84 12.76
C THR A 243 8.81 -15.78 12.45
N LYS A 244 7.57 -15.36 12.71
CA LYS A 244 6.39 -16.22 12.55
C LYS A 244 5.25 -15.51 11.85
N VAL A 245 4.46 -16.30 11.14
CA VAL A 245 3.24 -15.87 10.46
C VAL A 245 2.11 -16.85 10.72
N GLY A 246 0.89 -16.34 10.73
CA GLY A 246 -0.33 -17.13 10.71
C GLY A 246 -1.41 -16.34 9.98
N CYS A 247 -2.12 -17.01 9.07
CA CYS A 247 -3.12 -16.37 8.23
C CYS A 247 -4.45 -17.11 8.30
N ALA A 248 -5.54 -16.38 8.06
CA ALA A 248 -6.87 -16.93 7.94
C ALA A 248 -7.61 -16.28 6.76
N SER A 249 -8.29 -17.10 5.97
CA SER A 249 -9.11 -16.66 4.84
C SER A 249 -10.55 -17.12 5.02
N VAL A 250 -11.49 -16.19 4.92
CA VAL A 250 -12.92 -16.44 5.15
C VAL A 250 -13.78 -15.90 4.00
N ASN A 251 -14.88 -16.60 3.72
CA ASN A 251 -15.88 -16.15 2.76
C ASN A 251 -16.97 -15.36 3.47
N CYS A 252 -16.97 -14.06 3.25
CA CYS A 252 -17.90 -13.08 3.83
C CYS A 252 -19.18 -12.87 3.02
N ALA A 253 -19.42 -13.62 1.93
CA ALA A 253 -20.60 -13.44 1.06
C ALA A 253 -21.94 -13.47 1.80
N ASN A 254 -22.05 -14.36 2.80
CA ASN A 254 -23.28 -14.56 3.59
C ASN A 254 -23.23 -13.90 4.97
N ASN A 255 -22.10 -13.25 5.29
CA ASN A 255 -21.90 -12.49 6.51
C ASN A 255 -21.26 -11.12 6.18
N PRO A 256 -21.90 -10.30 5.31
CA PRO A 256 -21.44 -8.94 5.09
C PRO A 256 -21.69 -8.18 6.40
N ASN A 257 -20.66 -7.98 7.23
CA ASN A 257 -20.89 -7.31 8.49
C ASN A 257 -21.24 -5.83 8.30
N LYS A 258 -21.85 -5.30 9.35
CA LYS A 258 -22.93 -4.29 9.41
C LYS A 258 -22.55 -2.83 9.08
N ASP A 259 -21.34 -2.58 8.60
CA ASP A 259 -20.83 -1.24 8.27
C ASP A 259 -20.62 -1.01 6.75
N GLY A 260 -20.82 -2.04 5.93
CA GLY A 260 -20.98 -1.92 4.47
C GLY A 260 -19.69 -1.97 3.63
N THR A 261 -18.52 -2.22 4.23
CA THR A 261 -17.22 -2.08 3.54
C THR A 261 -16.78 -3.30 2.71
N ILE A 262 -17.24 -4.51 3.05
CA ILE A 262 -16.84 -5.77 2.39
C ILE A 262 -17.85 -6.27 1.33
N ALA A 263 -18.97 -5.58 1.11
CA ALA A 263 -20.11 -6.09 0.33
C ALA A 263 -19.78 -6.50 -1.14
N ALA A 264 -18.72 -5.94 -1.74
CA ALA A 264 -18.26 -6.31 -3.08
C ALA A 264 -17.13 -7.36 -3.09
N MET A 265 -16.35 -7.49 -2.02
CA MET A 265 -15.20 -8.38 -1.91
C MET A 265 -15.48 -9.47 -0.89
N ASN A 266 -15.99 -10.61 -1.35
CA ASN A 266 -16.49 -11.66 -0.48
C ASN A 266 -15.41 -12.60 0.06
N MET A 267 -14.17 -12.54 -0.41
CA MET A 267 -13.07 -13.36 0.11
C MET A 267 -12.08 -12.48 0.85
N PHE A 268 -12.03 -12.62 2.18
CA PHE A 268 -11.21 -11.80 3.05
C PHE A 268 -10.10 -12.63 3.69
N THR A 269 -8.88 -12.10 3.67
CA THR A 269 -7.68 -12.73 4.22
C THR A 269 -6.99 -11.78 5.18
N VAL A 270 -6.62 -12.31 6.34
CA VAL A 270 -5.80 -11.64 7.34
C VAL A 270 -4.55 -12.49 7.56
N CYS A 271 -3.37 -11.89 7.51
CA CYS A 271 -2.10 -12.49 7.90
C CYS A 271 -1.53 -11.69 9.06
N ASN A 272 -1.35 -12.33 10.22
CA ASN A 272 -0.68 -11.74 11.36
C ASN A 272 0.78 -12.19 11.41
N TYR A 273 1.62 -11.35 12.01
CA TYR A 273 3.07 -11.54 12.12
C TYR A 273 3.50 -11.38 13.57
N GLN A 274 4.15 -12.40 14.15
CA GLN A 274 4.70 -12.28 15.50
C GLN A 274 6.04 -11.56 15.46
N GLU A 275 6.23 -10.64 16.41
CA GLU A 275 7.20 -9.55 16.34
C GLU A 275 6.82 -8.58 15.21
N PRO A 276 6.13 -7.47 15.55
CA PRO A 276 5.52 -6.64 14.55
C PRO A 276 6.60 -6.00 13.67
N GLY A 277 6.35 -5.99 12.37
CA GLY A 277 7.09 -5.15 11.44
C GLY A 277 6.70 -3.69 11.57
N ASN A 278 7.29 -2.86 10.72
CA ASN A 278 6.90 -1.45 10.54
C ASN A 278 7.03 -0.61 11.83
N VAL A 279 8.00 -1.00 12.67
CA VAL A 279 8.32 -0.27 13.89
C VAL A 279 9.14 0.96 13.52
N GLN A 280 8.70 2.12 14.02
CA GLN A 280 9.35 3.39 13.82
C GLN A 280 10.86 3.28 14.11
N ASP A 281 11.66 3.93 13.27
CA ASP A 281 13.12 4.01 13.38
C ASP A 281 13.89 2.68 13.22
N GLN A 282 13.21 1.58 12.84
CA GLN A 282 13.83 0.26 12.67
C GLN A 282 13.86 -0.25 11.21
N TYR A 283 13.46 0.57 10.24
CA TYR A 283 13.36 0.13 8.83
C TYR A 283 14.70 -0.23 8.22
N ALA A 284 15.74 0.59 8.44
CA ALA A 284 17.06 0.39 7.86
C ALA A 284 17.68 -0.97 8.20
N GLU A 285 17.41 -1.49 9.40
CA GLU A 285 17.89 -2.79 9.85
C GLU A 285 17.08 -3.94 9.26
N ASN A 286 15.78 -3.73 9.08
CA ASN A 286 14.82 -4.81 8.81
C ASN A 286 14.36 -4.93 7.36
N VAL A 287 14.49 -3.87 6.56
CA VAL A 287 13.96 -3.81 5.19
C VAL A 287 15.10 -3.50 4.23
N GLN A 288 15.60 -4.54 3.57
CA GLN A 288 16.66 -4.40 2.58
C GLN A 288 16.11 -4.30 1.17
N ALA A 289 16.88 -3.72 0.27
CA ALA A 289 16.59 -3.79 -1.16
C ALA A 289 16.60 -5.25 -1.64
N PRO A 290 15.80 -5.58 -2.68
CA PRO A 290 15.81 -6.90 -3.27
C PRO A 290 17.17 -7.21 -3.90
N ILE A 291 17.63 -8.45 -3.77
CA ILE A 291 18.84 -8.99 -4.38
C ILE A 291 18.68 -9.03 -5.91
N SER A 292 17.50 -9.40 -6.39
CA SER A 292 17.16 -9.42 -7.80
C SER A 292 15.79 -8.80 -8.07
N MET A 293 15.73 -8.00 -9.14
CA MET A 293 14.47 -7.52 -9.73
C MET A 293 14.02 -8.36 -10.93
N SER A 294 14.84 -9.33 -11.36
CA SER A 294 14.49 -10.29 -12.40
C SER A 294 13.96 -11.58 -11.78
N ASN A 295 13.00 -12.22 -12.47
CA ASN A 295 12.40 -13.50 -12.06
C ASN A 295 11.78 -13.48 -10.65
N LEU A 296 11.01 -12.43 -10.34
CA LEU A 296 10.24 -12.39 -9.10
C LEU A 296 9.26 -13.57 -9.04
N PRO A 297 8.93 -14.09 -7.84
CA PRO A 297 7.95 -15.16 -7.69
C PRO A 297 6.62 -14.79 -8.33
N LYS A 298 5.90 -15.79 -8.82
CA LYS A 298 4.55 -15.70 -9.35
C LYS A 298 3.60 -16.32 -8.34
N TRP A 299 2.36 -15.84 -8.34
CA TRP A 299 1.34 -16.35 -7.42
C TRP A 299 1.03 -17.84 -7.62
N ASP A 300 1.32 -18.41 -8.80
CA ASP A 300 1.06 -19.80 -9.16
C ASP A 300 2.32 -20.68 -9.13
N ASP A 301 3.46 -20.16 -8.65
CA ASP A 301 4.68 -20.94 -8.38
C ASP A 301 4.48 -21.95 -7.25
#